data_AF-A0AA37PJS9-F1
#
_entry.id   AF-A0AA37PJS9-F1
#
_cell.length_a   1.000
_cell.length_b   1.000
_cell.length_c   1.000
_cell.angle_alpha   90.00
_cell.angle_beta   90.00
_cell.angle_gamma   90.00
#
_symmetry.space_group_name_H-M   'P 1'
#
loop_
_entity.id
_entity.type
_entity.pdbx_description
1 polymer ?
#
loop_
_entity_poly.entity_id
_entity_poly.type
_entity_poly.pdbx_seq_one_letter_code
_entity_poly.pdbx_strand_id
1 'polypeptide(L)'
;MVALFTAEAELTVPAPPAELKPIHSHRGQQAIATAVASVAEVARTEHAIVGEVYDAGSRPGTAQGRVACVAHHWTQRAEDVLDVAWHLRYDDEYESTDSGWRISRRSLTVNAIETHPVRRLLPPDPR
;
A
#
# COMPACT_ATOMS: atom_id res chain seq x y z
N MET A 1 2.86 -11.36 -1.28
CA MET A 1 2.07 -10.12 -1.04
C MET A 1 0.57 -10.37 -1.08
N VAL A 2 -0.01 -10.81 -2.21
CA VAL A 2 -1.47 -11.01 -2.34
C VAL A 2 -2.03 -12.05 -1.34
N ALA A 3 -1.23 -13.05 -0.95
CA ALA A 3 -1.59 -14.03 0.08
C ALA A 3 -1.82 -13.44 1.49
N LEU A 4 -1.51 -12.16 1.72
CA LEU A 4 -1.86 -11.44 2.96
C LEU A 4 -3.33 -11.03 3.00
N PHE A 5 -4.01 -11.03 1.86
CA PHE A 5 -5.43 -10.74 1.74
C PHE A 5 -6.27 -12.02 1.83
N THR A 6 -7.50 -11.93 2.34
CA THR A 6 -8.49 -13.01 2.18
C THR A 6 -8.83 -13.20 0.69
N ALA A 7 -9.42 -14.34 0.33
CA ALA A 7 -9.74 -14.66 -1.06
C ALA A 7 -10.64 -13.58 -1.72
N GLU A 8 -11.63 -13.12 -0.96
CA GLU A 8 -12.64 -12.13 -1.38
C GLU A 8 -12.32 -10.70 -0.92
N ALA A 9 -11.07 -10.42 -0.55
CA ALA A 9 -10.72 -9.13 0.02
C ALA A 9 -10.99 -7.96 -0.94
N GLU A 10 -11.17 -6.77 -0.37
CA GLU A 10 -11.31 -5.54 -1.13
C GLU A 10 -10.12 -4.60 -0.86
N LEU A 11 -9.48 -4.13 -1.92
CA LEU A 11 -8.54 -3.01 -1.89
C LEU A 11 -9.21 -1.79 -2.53
N THR A 12 -9.23 -0.66 -1.82
CA THR A 12 -9.64 0.62 -2.39
C THR A 12 -8.47 1.61 -2.40
N VAL A 13 -8.21 2.21 -3.55
CA VAL A 13 -7.05 3.08 -3.80
C VAL A 13 -7.47 4.43 -4.39
N PRO A 14 -6.67 5.49 -4.19
CA PRO A 14 -6.88 6.79 -4.79
C PRO A 14 -6.42 6.83 -6.25
N ALA A 15 -6.62 7.98 -6.92
CA ALA A 15 -6.05 8.29 -8.24
C ALA A 15 -5.16 9.56 -8.18
N PRO A 16 -4.01 9.49 -7.51
CA PRO A 16 -3.15 10.64 -7.33
C PRO A 16 -2.47 11.07 -8.65
N PRO A 17 -2.12 12.36 -8.79
CA PRO A 17 -2.27 13.40 -7.76
C PRO A 17 -3.68 14.02 -7.70
N ALA A 18 -4.59 13.67 -8.61
CA ALA A 18 -5.89 14.32 -8.74
C ALA A 18 -6.85 13.99 -7.59
N GLU A 19 -6.92 12.72 -7.20
CA GLU A 19 -7.79 12.24 -6.13
C GLU A 19 -6.96 11.55 -5.07
N LEU A 20 -7.06 12.00 -3.82
CA LEU A 20 -6.28 11.46 -2.69
C LEU A 20 -7.09 10.53 -1.79
N LYS A 21 -8.42 10.51 -1.97
CA LYS A 21 -9.35 9.61 -1.30
C LYS A 21 -9.50 8.31 -2.10
N PRO A 22 -9.86 7.20 -1.42
CA PRO A 22 -10.06 5.91 -2.08
C PRO A 22 -11.29 5.95 -3.01
N ILE A 23 -11.06 5.90 -4.32
CA ILE A 23 -12.12 6.00 -5.34
C ILE A 23 -12.17 4.79 -6.29
N HIS A 24 -11.12 3.99 -6.38
CA HIS A 24 -11.07 2.79 -7.20
C HIS A 24 -11.09 1.54 -6.32
N SER A 25 -12.01 0.61 -6.57
CA SER A 25 -12.16 -0.64 -5.83
C SER A 25 -11.68 -1.83 -6.67
N HIS A 26 -10.90 -2.70 -6.04
CA HIS A 26 -10.40 -3.96 -6.57
C HIS A 26 -10.82 -5.09 -5.63
N ARG A 27 -11.63 -6.03 -6.11
CA ARG A 27 -12.16 -7.14 -5.32
C ARG A 27 -11.55 -8.47 -5.72
N GLY A 28 -11.18 -9.24 -4.73
CA GLY A 28 -10.55 -10.54 -4.89
C GLY A 28 -9.05 -10.44 -5.16
N GLN A 29 -8.34 -11.49 -4.78
CA GLN A 29 -6.87 -11.56 -4.85
C GLN A 29 -6.32 -11.26 -6.25
N GLN A 30 -6.99 -11.70 -7.32
CA GLN A 30 -6.52 -11.45 -8.68
C GLN A 30 -6.57 -9.96 -9.05
N ALA A 31 -7.68 -9.26 -8.76
CA ALA A 31 -7.79 -7.83 -9.05
C ALA A 31 -6.81 -7.01 -8.21
N ILE A 32 -6.60 -7.40 -6.95
CA ILE A 32 -5.61 -6.81 -6.06
C ILE A 32 -4.19 -7.00 -6.61
N ALA A 33 -3.86 -8.21 -7.09
CA ALA A 33 -2.56 -8.50 -7.71
C ALA A 33 -2.28 -7.55 -8.88
N THR A 34 -3.26 -7.36 -9.77
CA THR A 34 -3.16 -6.44 -10.91
C THR A 34 -2.99 -4.99 -10.46
N ALA A 35 -3.75 -4.53 -9.46
CA ALA A 35 -3.66 -3.16 -8.97
C ALA A 35 -2.26 -2.85 -8.40
N VAL A 36 -1.70 -3.76 -7.59
CA VAL A 36 -0.40 -3.52 -6.95
C VAL A 36 0.78 -3.82 -7.89
N ALA A 37 0.56 -4.52 -9.01
CA ALA A 37 1.59 -4.74 -10.02
C ALA A 37 2.15 -3.42 -10.60
N SER A 38 1.36 -2.33 -10.56
CA SER A 38 1.82 -0.98 -10.93
C SER A 38 3.05 -0.50 -10.16
N VAL A 39 3.28 -1.00 -8.93
CA VAL A 39 4.48 -0.70 -8.14
C VAL A 39 5.76 -1.23 -8.82
N ALA A 40 5.66 -2.19 -9.73
CA ALA A 40 6.80 -2.66 -10.52
C ALA A 40 7.30 -1.63 -11.55
N GLU A 41 6.54 -0.56 -11.81
CA GLU A 41 6.92 0.52 -12.74
C GLU A 41 7.96 1.48 -12.15
N VAL A 42 8.15 1.48 -10.83
CA VAL A 42 9.19 2.26 -10.18
C VAL A 42 10.49 1.45 -10.01
N ALA A 43 11.63 2.15 -9.97
CA ALA A 43 12.94 1.52 -9.84
C ALA A 43 13.13 0.89 -8.45
N ARG A 44 12.55 1.50 -7.41
CA ARG A 44 12.49 0.98 -6.05
C ARG A 44 11.29 1.56 -5.33
N THR A 45 10.76 0.82 -4.36
CA THR A 45 9.80 1.33 -3.40
C THR A 45 10.23 1.00 -1.97
N GLU A 46 9.87 1.86 -1.04
CA GLU A 46 9.96 1.62 0.40
C GLU A 46 8.65 2.06 1.04
N HIS A 47 8.14 1.26 1.97
CA HIS A 47 6.93 1.58 2.71
C HIS A 47 7.28 1.55 4.19
N ALA A 48 7.58 2.73 4.75
CA ALA A 48 7.88 2.88 6.16
C ALA A 48 6.57 2.94 6.95
N ILE A 49 6.27 1.90 7.72
CA ILE A 49 5.15 1.90 8.65
C ILE A 49 5.56 2.73 9.88
N VAL A 50 4.93 3.88 10.06
CA VAL A 50 5.33 4.89 11.07
C VAL A 50 4.38 4.94 12.27
N GLY A 51 3.27 4.21 12.22
CA GLY A 51 2.35 4.07 13.34
C GLY A 51 1.21 3.11 13.03
N GLU A 52 0.75 2.41 14.06
CA GLU A 52 -0.32 1.41 13.96
C GLU A 52 -1.20 1.47 15.20
N VAL A 53 -2.50 1.46 15.00
CA VAL A 53 -3.51 1.34 16.06
C VAL A 53 -4.50 0.27 15.63
N TYR A 54 -4.81 -0.65 16.54
CA TYR A 54 -5.72 -1.76 16.29
C TYR A 54 -6.83 -1.77 17.32
N ASP A 55 -8.05 -2.01 16.85
CA ASP A 55 -9.24 -2.20 17.66
C ASP A 55 -9.82 -3.60 17.39
N ALA A 56 -10.46 -4.17 18.41
CA ALA A 56 -11.22 -5.40 18.22
C ALA A 56 -12.37 -5.15 17.23
N GLY A 57 -12.58 -6.07 16.29
CA GLY A 57 -13.68 -5.98 15.35
C GLY A 57 -15.03 -6.32 16.01
N SER A 58 -16.11 -6.08 15.26
CA SER A 58 -17.48 -6.32 15.74
C SER A 58 -17.84 -7.79 15.95
N ARG A 59 -16.99 -8.72 15.48
CA ARG A 59 -17.19 -10.17 15.57
C ARG A 59 -15.94 -10.85 16.14
N PRO A 60 -16.07 -12.00 16.82
CA PRO A 60 -14.92 -12.80 17.18
C PRO A 60 -14.05 -13.12 15.96
N GLY A 61 -12.73 -13.00 16.11
CA GLY A 61 -11.79 -13.26 15.03
C GLY A 61 -11.71 -12.15 13.98
N THR A 62 -12.26 -10.96 14.24
CA THR A 62 -12.04 -9.78 13.40
C THR A 62 -11.34 -8.65 14.14
N ALA A 63 -10.63 -7.80 13.41
CA ALA A 63 -9.99 -6.60 13.93
C ALA A 63 -10.09 -5.45 12.93
N GLN A 64 -10.00 -4.22 13.41
CA GLN A 64 -9.83 -3.02 12.59
C GLN A 64 -8.45 -2.43 12.88
N GLY A 65 -7.81 -1.87 11.86
CA GLY A 65 -6.53 -1.20 12.04
C GLY A 65 -6.48 0.11 11.29
N ARG A 66 -5.81 1.07 11.89
CA ARG A 66 -5.40 2.31 11.25
C ARG A 66 -3.89 2.36 11.23
N VAL A 67 -3.31 2.32 10.03
CA VAL A 67 -1.87 2.22 9.83
C VAL A 67 -1.39 3.44 9.05
N ALA A 68 -0.46 4.19 9.64
CA ALA A 68 0.21 5.31 8.98
C ALA A 68 1.48 4.81 8.28
N CYS A 69 1.69 5.28 7.06
CA CYS A 69 2.82 4.88 6.23
C CYS A 69 3.38 6.08 5.46
N VAL A 70 4.71 6.10 5.27
CA VAL A 70 5.35 6.92 4.24
C VAL A 70 5.83 5.97 3.15
N ALA A 71 5.23 6.07 1.98
CA ALA A 71 5.56 5.24 0.83
C ALA A 71 6.41 6.04 -0.16
N HIS A 72 7.66 5.65 -0.30
CA HIS A 72 8.59 6.20 -1.28
C HIS A 72 8.53 5.40 -2.58
N HIS A 73 8.52 6.13 -3.70
CA HIS A 73 8.48 5.57 -5.04
C HIS A 73 9.56 6.25 -5.87
N TRP A 74 10.71 5.57 -6.01
CA TRP A 74 11.84 6.12 -6.75
C TRP A 74 11.77 5.74 -8.22
N THR A 75 11.76 6.73 -9.10
CA THR A 75 11.92 6.54 -10.55
C THR A 75 13.30 7.03 -10.97
N GLN A 76 13.91 6.34 -11.95
CA GLN A 76 15.22 6.71 -12.48
C GLN A 76 15.13 6.84 -14.00
N ARG A 77 15.59 7.99 -14.53
CA ARG A 77 15.71 8.26 -15.97
C ARG A 77 17.09 8.82 -16.23
N ALA A 78 17.93 8.04 -16.91
CA ALA A 78 19.36 8.36 -17.06
C ALA A 78 20.02 8.65 -15.70
N GLU A 79 20.60 9.84 -15.53
CA GLU A 79 21.25 10.27 -14.29
C GLU A 79 20.28 10.88 -13.26
N ASP A 80 19.03 11.17 -13.64
CA ASP A 80 18.05 11.79 -12.77
C ASP A 80 17.27 10.73 -11.98
N VAL A 81 17.24 10.89 -10.65
CA VAL A 81 16.42 10.08 -9.75
C VAL A 81 15.42 10.99 -9.03
N LEU A 82 14.14 10.65 -9.10
CA LEU A 82 13.08 11.34 -8.39
C LEU A 82 12.42 10.40 -7.38
N ASP A 83 12.22 10.90 -6.18
CA ASP A 83 11.38 10.27 -5.16
C ASP A 83 10.01 10.93 -5.13
N VAL A 84 8.96 10.12 -5.27
CA VAL A 84 7.59 10.54 -4.99
C VAL A 84 7.16 9.88 -3.69
N ALA A 85 7.18 10.65 -2.61
CA ALA A 85 6.82 10.19 -1.28
C ALA A 85 5.34 10.47 -0.99
N TRP A 86 4.59 9.45 -0.61
CA TRP A 86 3.21 9.57 -0.17
C TRP A 86 3.13 9.37 1.33
N HIS A 87 2.68 10.40 2.04
CA HIS A 87 2.24 10.26 3.43
C HIS A 87 0.81 9.76 3.39
N LEU A 88 0.58 8.53 3.83
CA LEU A 88 -0.70 7.85 3.64
C LEU A 88 -1.17 7.13 4.89
N ARG A 89 -2.46 6.78 4.86
CA ARG A 89 -3.13 5.99 5.87
C ARG A 89 -3.84 4.81 5.21
N TYR A 90 -3.66 3.63 5.78
CA TYR A 90 -4.53 2.49 5.55
C TYR A 90 -5.58 2.43 6.67
N ASP A 91 -6.85 2.33 6.30
CA ASP A 91 -7.91 1.84 7.18
C ASP A 91 -8.20 0.39 6.75
N ASP A 92 -7.82 -0.54 7.61
CA ASP A 92 -7.83 -1.98 7.33
C ASP A 92 -8.87 -2.71 8.19
N GLU A 93 -9.48 -3.74 7.61
CA GLU A 93 -10.22 -4.77 8.33
C GLU A 93 -9.48 -6.10 8.18
N TYR A 94 -9.46 -6.87 9.27
CA TYR A 94 -8.74 -8.13 9.37
C TYR A 94 -9.65 -9.27 9.81
N GLU A 95 -9.32 -10.47 9.34
CA GLU A 95 -9.97 -11.73 9.72
C GLU A 95 -8.91 -12.75 10.14
N SER A 96 -9.15 -13.44 11.25
CA SER A 96 -8.34 -14.57 11.70
C SER A 96 -8.73 -15.80 10.89
N THR A 97 -7.75 -16.39 10.20
CA THR A 97 -7.92 -17.63 9.43
C THR A 97 -7.06 -18.75 10.03
N ASP A 98 -7.22 -19.99 9.54
CA ASP A 98 -6.37 -21.11 9.93
C ASP A 98 -4.88 -20.87 9.59
N SER A 99 -4.60 -19.98 8.64
CA SER A 99 -3.24 -19.58 8.26
C SER A 99 -2.77 -18.28 8.94
N GLY A 100 -3.51 -17.81 9.95
CA GLY A 100 -3.27 -16.56 10.68
C GLY A 100 -4.13 -15.40 10.19
N TRP A 101 -3.85 -14.19 10.69
CA TRP A 101 -4.58 -12.98 10.31
C TRP A 101 -4.37 -12.60 8.86
N ARG A 102 -5.44 -12.18 8.20
CA ARG A 102 -5.46 -11.72 6.80
C ARG A 102 -6.26 -10.42 6.69
N ILE A 103 -5.91 -9.62 5.69
CA ILE A 103 -6.61 -8.37 5.37
C ILE A 103 -7.87 -8.73 4.56
N SER A 104 -9.04 -8.42 5.08
CA SER A 104 -10.32 -8.55 4.34
C SER A 104 -10.70 -7.27 3.62
N ARG A 105 -10.27 -6.11 4.14
CA ARG A 105 -10.43 -4.81 3.47
C ARG A 105 -9.18 -3.95 3.73
N ARG A 106 -8.72 -3.24 2.71
CA ARG A 106 -7.76 -2.14 2.84
C ARG A 106 -8.26 -0.92 2.09
N SER A 107 -8.32 0.22 2.77
CA SER A 107 -8.64 1.50 2.17
C SER A 107 -7.48 2.47 2.31
N LEU A 108 -6.89 2.88 1.18
CA LEU A 108 -5.74 3.77 1.13
C LEU A 108 -6.21 5.21 0.93
N THR A 109 -5.88 6.09 1.88
CA THR A 109 -5.99 7.55 1.73
C THR A 109 -4.61 8.17 1.72
N VAL A 110 -4.33 9.03 0.74
CA VAL A 110 -3.10 9.84 0.72
C VAL A 110 -3.39 11.16 1.43
N ASN A 111 -2.56 11.52 2.39
CA ASN A 111 -2.65 12.76 3.14
C ASN A 111 -1.79 13.87 2.49
N ALA A 112 -0.63 13.50 1.96
CA ALA A 112 0.26 14.41 1.25
C ALA A 112 1.12 13.66 0.22
N ILE A 113 1.53 14.39 -0.81
CA ILE A 113 2.47 13.93 -1.83
C ILE A 113 3.63 14.93 -1.86
N GLU A 114 4.84 14.41 -1.77
CA GLU A 114 6.05 15.19 -1.94
C GLU A 114 6.83 14.66 -3.14
N THR A 115 7.65 15.52 -3.75
CA THR A 115 8.53 15.15 -4.86
C THR A 115 9.91 15.72 -4.61
N HIS A 116 10.90 14.84 -4.52
CA HIS A 116 12.26 15.21 -4.13
C HIS A 116 13.26 14.71 -5.18
N PRO A 117 14.27 15.52 -5.56
CA PRO A 117 15.42 15.01 -6.29
C PRO A 117 16.28 14.14 -5.37
N VAL A 118 16.74 13.01 -5.89
CA VAL A 118 17.62 12.08 -5.18
C VAL A 118 18.93 11.96 -5.93
N ARG A 119 20.04 11.93 -5.19
CA ARG A 119 21.39 11.91 -5.80
C ARG A 119 21.75 10.56 -6.42
N ARG A 120 21.32 9.46 -5.79
CA ARG A 120 21.67 8.10 -6.21
C ARG A 120 20.71 7.09 -5.59
N LEU A 121 20.39 6.04 -6.34
CA LEU A 121 19.68 4.86 -5.85
C LEU A 121 20.62 3.66 -5.81
N LEU A 122 20.49 2.80 -4.80
CA LEU A 122 21.18 1.50 -4.82
C LEU A 122 20.53 0.63 -5.90
N PRO A 123 21.31 0.08 -6.85
CA PRO A 123 20.78 -0.86 -7.85
C PRO A 123 20.03 -2.02 -7.18
N PRO A 124 18.99 -2.57 -7.82
CA PRO A 124 18.36 -3.78 -7.32
C PRO A 124 19.38 -4.93 -7.25
N ASP A 125 19.19 -5.84 -6.30
CA ASP A 125 20.01 -7.04 -6.22
C ASP A 125 19.91 -7.83 -7.54
N PRO A 126 21.00 -8.45 -8.01
CA PRO A 126 20.94 -9.34 -9.17
C PRO A 126 19.94 -10.47 -8.89
N ARG A 127 18.99 -10.64 -9.82
CA ARG A 127 17.99 -11.72 -9.77
C ARG A 127 18.60 -13.08 -10.03
#